data_AF-A0A4U1LU87-F1
#
_entry.id   AF-A0A4U1LU87-F1
#
_cell.length_a   1.000
_cell.length_b   1.000
_cell.length_c   1.000
_cell.angle_alpha   90.00
_cell.angle_beta   90.00
_cell.angle_gamma   90.00
#
_symmetry.space_group_name_H-M   'P 1'
#
loop_
_entity.id
_entity.type
_entity.pdbx_description
1 polymer ?
#
loop_
_entity_poly.entity_id
_entity_poly.type
_entity_poly.pdbx_seq_one_letter_code
_entity_poly.pdbx_strand_id
1 'polypeptide(L)'
;MGFKSLDKSDKTFEVEKQHLLNTDGFSSEYCILDFKTVTPYYFNCRVCQDSSINIDHINANSFNPEKIKIELESIIELGGTGTICKIIKCDNCDTHYFVGIGYIEPNNGRDVLLLHTIIELKEKKLPTTKPKPR
;
A
#
# COMPACT_ATOMS: atom_id res chain seq x y z
N MET A 1 -10.72 -6.14 12.82
CA MET A 1 -11.61 -5.69 11.72
C MET A 1 -11.46 -4.18 11.66
N GLY A 2 -11.15 -3.60 10.50
CA GLY A 2 -10.78 -2.18 10.40
C GLY A 2 -10.13 -1.80 9.08
N PHE A 3 -9.59 -2.77 8.34
CA PHE A 3 -9.10 -2.59 6.98
C PHE A 3 -9.41 -3.82 6.12
N LYS A 4 -9.61 -3.60 4.81
CA LYS A 4 -9.72 -4.64 3.78
C LYS A 4 -8.72 -4.45 2.65
N SER A 5 -8.22 -5.56 2.11
CA SER A 5 -7.37 -5.53 0.90
C SER A 5 -8.19 -5.22 -0.34
N LEU A 6 -7.59 -4.51 -1.29
CA LEU A 6 -8.12 -4.28 -2.62
C LEU A 6 -7.19 -4.91 -3.67
N ASP A 7 -7.28 -6.23 -3.81
CA ASP A 7 -6.41 -7.01 -4.70
C ASP A 7 -6.66 -6.70 -6.19
N LYS A 8 -7.87 -6.20 -6.50
CA LYS A 8 -8.29 -5.73 -7.83
C LYS A 8 -9.22 -4.54 -7.64
N SER A 9 -8.98 -3.45 -8.35
CA SER A 9 -9.83 -2.27 -8.33
C SER A 9 -9.89 -1.63 -9.72
N ASP A 10 -11.11 -1.37 -10.21
CA ASP A 10 -11.31 -0.58 -11.43
C ASP A 10 -11.22 0.92 -11.19
N LYS A 11 -11.09 1.33 -9.92
CA LYS A 11 -11.01 2.72 -9.50
C LYS A 11 -9.65 3.30 -9.84
N THR A 12 -9.66 4.54 -10.30
CA THR A 12 -8.45 5.36 -10.41
C THR A 12 -8.23 6.11 -9.11
N PHE A 13 -7.01 6.13 -8.61
CA PHE A 13 -6.66 6.92 -7.44
C PHE A 13 -5.65 8.02 -7.77
N GLU A 14 -5.73 9.10 -7.01
CA GLU A 14 -4.74 10.16 -6.93
C GLU A 14 -3.99 10.05 -5.60
N VAL A 15 -2.70 10.42 -5.62
CA VAL A 15 -1.90 10.51 -4.41
C VAL A 15 -2.36 11.70 -3.58
N GLU A 16 -2.66 11.47 -2.31
CA GLU A 16 -3.05 12.52 -1.39
C GLU A 16 -1.89 12.92 -0.47
N LYS A 17 -1.26 11.95 0.19
CA LYS A 17 -0.20 12.23 1.18
C LYS A 17 0.69 11.04 1.46
N GLN A 18 2.00 11.25 1.60
CA GLN A 18 2.89 10.24 2.15
C GLN A 18 2.86 10.25 3.69
N HIS A 19 2.68 9.08 4.29
CA HIS A 19 2.70 8.90 5.75
C HIS A 19 3.94 8.18 6.26
N LEU A 20 4.60 7.42 5.39
CA LEU A 20 5.82 6.70 5.73
C LEU A 20 6.70 6.58 4.49
N LEU A 21 7.99 6.86 4.68
CA LEU A 21 9.08 6.49 3.79
C LEU A 21 10.19 5.93 4.66
N ASN A 22 10.49 4.65 4.50
CA ASN A 22 11.54 4.00 5.27
C ASN A 22 12.90 4.28 4.61
N THR A 23 13.64 5.24 5.18
CA THR A 23 15.02 5.54 4.80
C THR A 23 16.05 4.67 5.52
N ASP A 24 15.65 3.98 6.58
CA ASP A 24 16.52 3.22 7.47
C ASP A 24 16.81 1.81 6.95
N GLY A 25 16.04 1.35 5.96
CA GLY A 25 16.19 0.02 5.38
C GLY A 25 15.73 -1.06 6.36
N PHE A 26 16.45 -2.20 6.40
CA PHE A 26 16.10 -3.39 7.17
C PHE A 26 16.34 -3.22 8.68
N SER A 27 15.42 -2.54 9.36
CA SER A 27 15.34 -2.47 10.82
C SER A 27 14.24 -3.40 11.34
N SER A 28 14.31 -3.81 12.62
CA SER A 28 13.26 -4.63 13.24
C SER A 28 11.87 -3.97 13.21
N GLU A 29 11.78 -2.64 13.13
CA GLU A 29 10.51 -1.91 13.06
C GLU A 29 9.81 -2.07 11.70
N TYR A 30 10.59 -2.14 10.62
CA TYR A 30 10.08 -2.16 9.24
C TYR A 30 10.23 -3.54 8.57
N CYS A 31 10.97 -4.46 9.17
CA CYS A 31 11.11 -5.83 8.70
C CYS A 31 9.80 -6.60 8.90
N ILE A 32 9.18 -6.97 7.79
CA ILE A 32 8.05 -7.88 7.72
C ILE A 32 8.66 -9.28 7.51
N LEU A 33 8.84 -10.05 8.58
CA LEU A 33 9.42 -11.40 8.50
C LEU A 33 8.34 -12.45 8.26
N ASP A 34 8.77 -13.63 7.79
CA ASP A 34 7.93 -14.81 7.54
C ASP A 34 6.95 -15.06 8.71
N PHE A 35 5.77 -15.60 8.38
CA PHE A 35 4.64 -15.95 9.25
C PHE A 35 4.98 -16.66 10.59
N LYS A 36 6.18 -17.21 10.76
CA LYS A 36 6.70 -17.86 11.97
C LYS A 36 7.38 -16.90 12.96
N THR A 37 7.89 -15.76 12.49
CA THR A 37 8.63 -14.79 13.31
C THR A 37 7.95 -13.44 13.30
N VAL A 38 7.43 -13.07 14.46
CA VAL A 38 6.68 -11.85 14.72
C VAL A 38 7.50 -10.59 14.37
N THR A 39 7.00 -9.79 13.43
CA THR A 39 7.11 -8.31 13.50
C THR A 39 5.90 -7.66 12.84
N PRO A 40 4.89 -7.24 13.61
CA PRO A 40 3.79 -6.47 13.11
C PRO A 40 4.26 -5.01 13.01
N TYR A 41 4.46 -4.50 11.79
CA TYR A 41 4.27 -3.06 11.63
C TYR A 41 2.77 -2.80 11.82
N TYR A 42 2.42 -2.27 12.98
CA TYR A 42 1.05 -1.95 13.31
C TYR A 42 0.71 -0.57 12.78
N PHE A 43 -0.05 -0.53 11.69
CA PHE A 43 -0.48 0.71 11.06
C PHE A 43 -1.81 1.16 11.66
N ASN A 44 -1.83 2.37 12.20
CA ASN A 44 -3.05 3.08 12.58
C ASN A 44 -3.50 3.98 11.42
N CYS A 45 -4.80 3.95 11.10
CA CYS A 45 -5.37 4.84 10.10
C CYS A 45 -5.08 6.30 10.47
N ARG A 46 -4.41 7.02 9.57
CA ARG A 46 -3.99 8.41 9.81
C ARG A 46 -5.12 9.42 9.70
N VAL A 47 -6.27 8.99 9.16
CA VAL A 47 -7.47 9.81 9.02
C VAL A 47 -8.41 9.63 10.21
N CYS A 48 -8.94 8.44 10.46
CA CYS A 48 -9.88 8.22 11.56
C CYS A 48 -9.25 7.90 12.90
N GLN A 49 -8.02 7.38 12.94
CA GLN A 49 -7.32 6.93 14.16
C GLN A 49 -8.00 5.80 14.96
N ASP A 50 -9.23 5.43 14.62
CA ASP A 50 -10.01 4.38 15.29
C ASP A 50 -9.74 2.96 14.74
N SER A 51 -9.09 2.86 13.58
CA SER A 51 -8.83 1.59 12.90
C SER A 51 -7.35 1.32 12.76
N SER A 52 -6.98 0.05 12.89
CA SER A 52 -5.61 -0.41 12.81
C SER A 52 -5.48 -1.76 12.10
N ILE A 53 -4.30 -2.04 11.59
CA ILE A 53 -3.98 -3.30 10.90
C ILE A 53 -2.49 -3.64 11.04
N ASN A 54 -2.19 -4.93 11.13
CA ASN A 54 -0.84 -5.44 10.92
C ASN A 54 -0.51 -5.40 9.43
N ILE A 55 0.50 -4.64 9.05
CA ILE A 55 1.03 -4.67 7.68
C ILE A 55 1.94 -5.88 7.55
N ASP A 56 1.42 -6.91 6.89
CA ASP A 56 2.13 -8.10 6.48
C ASP A 56 2.27 -8.19 4.95
N HIS A 57 2.76 -9.33 4.46
CA HIS A 57 2.89 -9.61 3.03
C HIS A 57 1.72 -10.41 2.44
N ILE A 58 0.69 -10.70 3.24
CA ILE A 58 -0.43 -11.51 2.81
C ILE A 58 -1.20 -10.73 1.72
N ASN A 59 -1.46 -11.38 0.58
CA ASN A 59 -2.07 -10.81 -0.63
C ASN A 59 -1.29 -9.66 -1.29
N ALA A 60 -0.01 -9.49 -0.94
CA ALA A 60 0.84 -8.56 -1.66
C ALA A 60 1.09 -9.08 -3.09
N ASN A 61 1.12 -8.17 -4.07
CA ASN A 61 1.32 -8.49 -5.47
C ASN A 61 2.53 -7.74 -6.01
N SER A 62 3.18 -8.26 -7.05
CA SER A 62 4.13 -7.48 -7.82
C SER A 62 3.46 -6.19 -8.29
N PHE A 63 4.20 -5.07 -8.23
CA PHE A 63 3.67 -3.81 -8.72
C PHE A 63 3.25 -3.95 -10.19
N ASN A 64 1.94 -3.96 -10.43
CA ASN A 64 1.35 -4.12 -11.77
C ASN A 64 0.47 -2.90 -12.07
N PRO A 65 0.93 -1.98 -12.93
CA PRO A 65 0.20 -0.75 -13.25
C PRO A 65 -1.13 -0.99 -13.98
N GLU A 66 -1.35 -2.18 -14.57
CA GLU A 66 -2.63 -2.53 -15.20
C GLU A 66 -3.72 -2.82 -14.17
N LYS A 67 -3.33 -3.37 -13.01
CA LYS A 67 -4.26 -3.72 -11.91
C LYS A 67 -4.41 -2.60 -10.89
N ILE A 68 -3.39 -1.74 -10.79
CA ILE A 68 -3.33 -0.60 -9.87
C ILE A 68 -3.34 0.67 -10.71
N LYS A 69 -4.53 1.23 -10.90
CA LYS A 69 -4.74 2.47 -11.67
C LYS A 69 -4.44 3.70 -10.81
N ILE A 70 -3.19 3.83 -10.38
CA ILE A 70 -2.65 5.03 -9.72
C ILE A 70 -1.67 5.68 -10.69
N GLU A 71 -1.54 6.99 -10.65
CA GLU A 71 -0.50 7.70 -11.38
C GLU A 71 0.89 7.27 -10.85
N LEU A 72 1.57 6.42 -11.61
CA LEU A 72 2.81 5.76 -11.21
C LEU A 72 3.92 6.77 -10.88
N GLU A 73 4.04 7.82 -11.69
CA GLU A 73 5.06 8.85 -11.51
C GLU A 73 4.94 9.50 -10.13
N SER A 74 3.73 9.85 -9.69
CA SER A 74 3.49 10.44 -8.36
C SER A 74 3.87 9.50 -7.20
N ILE A 75 3.75 8.18 -7.40
CA ILE A 75 4.18 7.20 -6.40
C ILE A 75 5.71 7.09 -6.38
N ILE A 76 6.35 7.04 -7.55
CA ILE A 76 7.82 6.94 -7.68
C ILE A 76 8.51 8.17 -7.09
N GLU A 77 7.99 9.37 -7.34
CA GLU A 77 8.53 10.63 -6.80
C GLU A 77 8.56 10.65 -5.27
N LEU A 78 7.62 9.96 -4.63
CA LEU A 78 7.57 9.80 -3.18
C LEU A 78 8.43 8.63 -2.68
N GLY A 79 9.22 7.97 -3.53
CA GLY A 79 9.97 6.77 -3.13
C GLY A 79 9.07 5.54 -2.98
N GLY A 80 7.93 5.48 -3.66
CA GLY A 80 7.08 4.29 -3.73
C GLY A 80 7.61 3.23 -4.70
N THR A 81 8.88 2.83 -4.55
CA THR A 81 9.60 1.96 -5.49
C THR A 81 9.67 0.50 -5.03
N GLY A 82 8.72 0.03 -4.23
CA GLY A 82 8.66 -1.38 -3.82
C GLY A 82 8.44 -2.29 -5.02
N THR A 83 9.18 -3.40 -5.11
CA THR A 83 8.95 -4.47 -6.11
C THR A 83 7.59 -5.13 -5.91
N ILE A 84 7.08 -5.08 -4.67
CA ILE A 84 5.82 -5.61 -4.22
C ILE A 84 4.97 -4.46 -3.66
N CYS A 85 3.65 -4.55 -3.83
CA CYS A 85 2.72 -3.60 -3.25
C CYS A 85 1.39 -4.23 -2.86
N LYS A 86 0.62 -3.52 -2.04
CA LYS A 86 -0.79 -3.80 -1.78
C LYS A 86 -1.56 -2.51 -1.53
N ILE A 87 -2.86 -2.53 -1.79
CA ILE A 87 -3.77 -1.43 -1.46
C ILE A 87 -4.68 -1.91 -0.34
N ILE A 88 -4.73 -1.14 0.75
CA ILE A 88 -5.66 -1.38 1.86
C ILE A 88 -6.66 -0.24 1.95
N LYS A 89 -7.91 -0.56 2.29
CA LYS A 89 -8.97 0.42 2.55
C LYS A 89 -9.38 0.33 4.01
N CYS A 90 -9.39 1.46 4.71
CA CYS A 90 -9.94 1.55 6.06
C CYS A 90 -11.46 1.33 6.00
N ASP A 91 -12.01 0.44 6.82
CA ASP A 91 -13.45 0.15 6.84
C ASP A 91 -14.26 1.26 7.53
N ASN A 92 -13.63 2.06 8.39
CA ASN A 92 -14.32 3.10 9.17
C ASN A 92 -14.47 4.43 8.41
N CYS A 93 -13.40 4.91 7.76
CA CYS A 93 -13.40 6.21 7.06
C CYS A 93 -13.24 6.09 5.54
N ASP A 94 -13.22 4.86 5.02
CA ASP A 94 -13.10 4.58 3.60
C ASP A 94 -11.83 5.09 2.90
N THR A 95 -10.84 5.59 3.64
CA THR A 95 -9.53 6.01 3.13
C THR A 95 -8.75 4.83 2.57
N HIS A 96 -8.02 5.06 1.48
CA HIS A 96 -7.22 4.05 0.80
C HIS A 96 -5.74 4.34 1.05
N TYR A 97 -4.93 3.29 1.17
CA TYR A 97 -3.48 3.40 1.31
C TYR A 97 -2.79 2.45 0.35
N PHE A 98 -1.82 2.99 -0.40
CA PHE A 98 -0.81 2.23 -1.09
C PHE A 98 0.30 1.86 -0.09
N VAL A 99 0.62 0.58 -0.01
CA VAL A 99 1.70 0.05 0.81
C VAL A 99 2.75 -0.53 -0.11
N GLY A 100 3.93 0.09 -0.13
CA GLY A 100 5.10 -0.40 -0.88
C GLY A 100 5.94 -1.34 -0.01
N ILE A 101 6.26 -2.51 -0.54
CA ILE A 101 7.02 -3.56 0.13
C ILE A 101 8.25 -3.90 -0.70
N GLY A 102 9.43 -3.81 -0.09
CA GLY A 102 10.67 -4.32 -0.64
C GLY A 102 10.82 -5.82 -0.37
N TYR A 103 11.48 -6.54 -1.28
CA TYR A 103 11.81 -7.95 -1.12
C TYR A 103 13.30 -8.17 -1.30
N ILE A 104 13.89 -8.94 -0.40
CA ILE A 104 15.22 -9.49 -0.57
C ILE A 104 15.22 -10.97 -0.14
N GLU A 105 15.93 -11.78 -0.92
CA GLU A 105 16.21 -13.17 -0.62
C GLU A 105 17.68 -13.29 -0.19
N PRO A 106 18.01 -13.14 1.11
CA PRO A 106 19.33 -13.45 1.60
C PRO A 106 19.64 -14.94 1.33
N ASN A 107 20.89 -15.24 0.97
CA ASN A 107 21.41 -16.59 0.67
C ASN A 107 21.23 -17.65 1.78
N ASN A 108 20.58 -17.31 2.90
CA ASN A 108 20.23 -18.22 3.99
C ASN A 108 18.82 -18.83 3.86
N GLY A 109 18.11 -18.58 2.75
CA GLY A 109 16.83 -19.23 2.44
C GLY A 109 15.63 -18.69 3.24
N ARG A 110 15.69 -17.44 3.71
CA ARG A 110 14.55 -16.76 4.35
C ARG A 110 14.17 -15.53 3.55
N ASP A 111 12.91 -15.46 3.13
CA ASP A 111 12.35 -14.26 2.53
C ASP A 111 12.28 -13.14 3.57
N VAL A 112 12.95 -12.02 3.29
CA VAL A 112 12.87 -10.84 4.13
C VAL A 112 12.13 -9.77 3.34
N LEU A 113 10.99 -9.36 3.89
CA LEU A 113 10.19 -8.29 3.32
C LEU A 113 10.37 -7.04 4.16
N LEU A 114 10.33 -5.90 3.49
CA LEU A 114 10.58 -4.61 4.10
C LEU A 114 9.43 -3.67 3.82
N LEU A 115 8.81 -3.12 4.86
CA LEU A 115 7.92 -1.98 4.67
C LEU A 115 8.72 -0.78 4.16
N HIS A 116 8.40 -0.34 2.95
CA HIS A 116 9.13 0.74 2.28
C HIS A 116 8.37 2.06 2.36
N THR A 117 7.07 2.06 2.02
CA THR A 117 6.26 3.28 2.05
C THR A 117 4.81 3.00 2.39
N ILE A 118 4.15 4.01 2.98
CA ILE A 118 2.69 4.07 3.09
C ILE A 118 2.25 5.44 2.55
N ILE A 119 1.42 5.40 1.52
CA ILE A 119 0.91 6.59 0.82
C ILE A 119 -0.62 6.55 0.87
N GLU A 120 -1.24 7.63 1.34
CA GLU A 120 -2.68 7.84 1.29
C GLU A 120 -3.12 8.17 -0.13
N LEU A 121 -4.22 7.54 -0.52
CA LEU A 121 -4.82 7.63 -1.83
C LEU A 121 -6.26 8.12 -1.72
N LYS A 122 -6.64 8.93 -2.69
CA LYS A 122 -8.01 9.40 -2.87
C LYS A 122 -8.57 8.89 -4.18
N GLU A 123 -9.83 8.47 -4.18
CA GLU A 123 -10.50 8.02 -5.39
C GLU A 123 -10.77 9.20 -6.32
N LYS A 124 -10.24 9.13 -7.55
CA LYS A 124 -10.46 10.15 -8.58
C LYS A 124 -11.85 9.94 -9.18
N LYS A 125 -12.74 10.92 -9.02
CA LYS A 125 -14.03 10.92 -9.71
C LYS A 125 -13.78 11.17 -11.19
N LEU A 126 -13.96 10.15 -12.02
CA LEU A 126 -13.94 10.34 -13.48
C LEU A 126 -15.08 11.29 -13.85
N PRO A 127 -14.84 12.29 -14.73
CA PRO A 127 -15.91 13.12 -15.22
C PRO A 127 -16.91 12.23 -15.94
N THR A 128 -18.17 12.24 -15.48
CA THR A 128 -19.26 11.57 -16.19
C THR A 128 -19.42 12.24 -17.54
N THR A 129 -18.84 11.66 -18.57
CA THR A 129 -19.17 11.97 -19.96
C THR A 129 -20.60 11.51 -20.18
N LYS A 130 -21.58 12.37 -19.86
CA LYS A 130 -22.94 12.16 -20.35
C LYS A 130 -22.85 12.17 -21.87
N PRO A 131 -23.30 11.12 -22.59
CA PRO A 131 -23.46 11.22 -24.02
C PRO A 131 -24.46 12.34 -24.28
N LYS A 132 -24.03 13.36 -25.04
CA LYS A 132 -24.92 14.41 -25.54
C LYS A 132 -26.01 13.69 -26.35
N PRO A 133 -27.31 13.87 -26.02
CA PRO A 133 -28.36 13.43 -26.92
C PRO A 133 -28.18 14.17 -28.25
N ARG A 134 -28.14 13.43 -29.36
CA ARG A 134 -28.33 13.99 -30.69
C ARG A 134 -29.82 14.21 -30.92
#